data_AF-A0A6C0HVD5-F1
#
_entry.id   AF-A0A6C0HVD5-F1
#
_cell.length_a   1.000
_cell.length_b   1.000
_cell.length_c   1.000
_cell.angle_alpha   90.00
_cell.angle_beta   90.00
_cell.angle_gamma   90.00
#
_symmetry.space_group_name_H-M   'P 1'
#
loop_
_entity.id
_entity.type
_entity.pdbx_description
1 polymer ?
#
loop_
_entity_poly.entity_id
_entity_poly.type
_entity_poly.pdbx_seq_one_letter_code
_entity_poly.pdbx_strand_id
1 'polypeptide(L)'
;MSKEEQLSIASNIEKNYKCRIIKNNEEPYVLFCASDIGEILKLTNINKNIVNDKFLIKTDTTGGEQYMNYLTYNGFINILLTTRKINLIEFSKKIGLDIKTKIYSCIEADTVKCLLESFNGEEMIEQYKIDKYRIDLFFPKYNIIVECDEEHHKTITNKLRDLERENYIKTKINNCIFIRYDPFDKNFKIFNIINKIFNEIKQFKIEDMDKLLELEKLRIETEKIRDININKEFINNKEIKELELELSKLKIKENENNKLLQDIQLKIQENDLQIKESDFKIEKLENTIKIDNETTEIIPEDNTIFIKTRDNVRSPKVYQYNPITFELIQIYDSIINFTRHFNSSSGSALREAAKNNTIYKDYRWLLMDRNTTDIPILPPTVETRTQSVEFIAMIDIKQTKILEVYPSQKEAAMARNLAGFSTISRAIKQKSISSGHYWNIFNHCSQEMQDEFLKTNKLPEPHTKANGITVIQINPITNKEIKTYKSITEVLKKFQMSRISLNKASENNEMHNGYKWKVLK
;
A
#
# COMPACT_ATOMS: atom_id res chain seq x y z
N MET A 1 36.64 -31.60 19.95
CA MET A 1 38.07 -31.21 20.00
C MET A 1 38.76 -32.05 21.06
N SER A 2 39.94 -32.62 20.79
CA SER A 2 40.61 -33.56 21.69
C SER A 2 41.10 -32.89 22.99
N LYS A 3 41.34 -33.70 24.03
CA LYS A 3 41.94 -33.23 25.29
C LYS A 3 43.28 -32.51 25.07
N GLU A 4 44.11 -33.06 24.20
CA GLU A 4 45.45 -32.55 23.88
C GLU A 4 45.38 -31.17 23.22
N GLU A 5 44.43 -30.97 22.30
CA GLU A 5 44.20 -29.68 21.64
C GLU A 5 43.73 -28.60 22.63
N GLN A 6 42.82 -28.96 23.55
CA GLN A 6 42.34 -28.05 24.58
C GLN A 6 43.46 -27.62 25.56
N LEU A 7 44.32 -28.57 25.96
CA LEU A 7 45.47 -28.30 26.83
C LEU A 7 46.56 -27.46 26.13
N SER A 8 46.76 -27.68 24.82
CA SER A 8 47.65 -26.86 24.01
C SER A 8 47.18 -25.39 23.96
N ILE A 9 45.88 -25.16 23.72
CA ILE A 9 45.29 -23.82 23.72
C ILE A 9 45.43 -23.15 25.10
N ALA A 10 45.14 -23.88 26.18
CA ALA A 10 45.31 -23.37 27.53
C ALA A 10 46.76 -22.95 27.82
N SER A 11 47.72 -23.79 27.44
CA SER A 11 49.15 -23.50 27.64
C SER A 11 49.62 -22.30 26.82
N ASN A 12 49.09 -22.12 25.60
CA ASN A 12 49.38 -20.94 24.79
C ASN A 12 48.77 -19.67 25.37
N ILE A 13 47.58 -19.73 25.98
CA ILE A 13 46.99 -18.58 26.67
C ILE A 13 47.84 -18.18 27.88
N GLU A 14 48.21 -19.15 28.74
CA GLU A 14 49.07 -18.90 29.91
C GLU A 14 50.43 -18.29 29.53
N LYS A 15 50.99 -18.70 28.39
CA LYS A 15 52.26 -18.17 27.88
C LYS A 15 52.17 -16.70 27.43
N ASN A 16 51.05 -16.30 26.85
CA ASN A 16 50.91 -15.00 26.19
C ASN A 16 50.11 -13.98 27.01
N TYR A 17 49.31 -14.43 27.97
CA TYR A 17 48.36 -13.61 28.71
C TYR A 17 48.24 -14.04 30.17
N LYS A 18 47.96 -13.06 31.03
CA LYS A 18 47.59 -13.32 32.42
C LYS A 18 46.14 -13.78 32.46
N CYS A 19 45.91 -15.08 32.51
CA CYS A 19 44.59 -15.69 32.60
C CYS A 19 44.62 -16.86 33.58
N ARG A 20 43.67 -16.92 34.51
CA ARG A 20 43.50 -18.06 35.40
C ARG A 20 42.80 -19.19 34.65
N ILE A 21 43.46 -20.35 34.60
CA ILE A 21 42.97 -21.55 33.92
C ILE A 21 43.04 -22.74 34.89
N ILE A 22 42.00 -23.57 34.91
CA ILE A 22 41.99 -24.84 35.64
C ILE A 22 42.07 -25.97 34.62
N LYS A 23 43.00 -26.91 34.82
CA LYS A 23 43.20 -28.09 33.96
C LYS A 23 42.79 -29.33 34.74
N ASN A 24 41.91 -30.15 34.16
CA ASN A 24 41.35 -31.35 34.80
C ASN A 24 41.74 -32.62 34.02
N ASN A 25 41.71 -33.75 34.72
CA ASN A 25 41.94 -35.05 34.10
C ASN A 25 40.72 -35.57 33.33
N GLU A 26 39.52 -35.18 33.76
CA GLU A 26 38.22 -35.51 33.18
C GLU A 26 37.54 -34.28 32.57
N GLU A 27 36.48 -34.48 31.79
CA GLU A 27 35.71 -33.37 31.22
C GLU A 27 34.98 -32.56 32.31
N PRO A 28 34.98 -31.22 32.23
CA PRO A 28 35.67 -30.38 31.25
C PRO A 28 37.19 -30.31 31.52
N TYR A 29 38.00 -30.66 30.51
CA TYR A 29 39.47 -30.75 30.64
C TYR A 29 40.15 -29.41 30.93
N VAL A 30 39.53 -28.30 30.49
CA VAL A 30 40.02 -26.94 30.73
C VAL A 30 38.88 -26.00 31.06
N LEU A 31 39.16 -25.08 31.98
CA LEU A 31 38.24 -24.04 32.42
C LEU A 31 38.94 -22.69 32.43
N PHE A 32 38.39 -21.71 31.71
CA PHE A 32 38.99 -20.38 31.52
C PHE A 32 38.26 -19.34 32.36
N CYS A 33 38.97 -18.56 33.17
CA CYS A 33 38.35 -17.50 33.96
C CYS A 33 37.71 -16.43 33.05
N ALA A 34 36.40 -16.23 33.16
CA ALA A 34 35.65 -15.35 32.27
C ALA A 34 36.08 -13.89 32.41
N SER A 35 36.37 -13.40 33.62
CA SER A 35 36.82 -12.02 33.82
C SER A 35 38.13 -11.73 33.10
N ASP A 36 39.07 -12.67 33.14
CA ASP A 36 40.42 -12.51 32.61
C ASP A 36 40.38 -12.54 31.07
N ILE A 37 39.59 -13.46 30.49
CA ILE A 37 39.29 -13.46 29.05
C ILE A 37 38.60 -12.14 28.63
N GLY A 38 37.70 -11.63 29.46
CA GLY A 38 37.05 -10.34 29.24
C GLY A 38 38.04 -9.19 29.19
N GLU A 39 39.02 -9.16 30.10
CA GLU A 39 40.07 -8.16 30.14
C GLU A 39 40.98 -8.24 28.91
N ILE A 40 41.44 -9.44 28.54
CA ILE A 40 42.28 -9.69 27.35
C ILE A 40 41.59 -9.18 26.07
N LEU A 41 40.29 -9.46 25.94
CA LEU A 41 39.49 -9.08 24.78
C LEU A 41 38.86 -7.69 24.90
N LYS A 42 39.08 -6.96 26.00
CA LYS A 42 38.48 -5.64 26.28
C LYS A 42 36.94 -5.65 26.21
N LEU A 43 36.33 -6.65 26.83
CA LEU A 43 34.88 -6.85 26.94
C LEU A 43 34.37 -6.30 28.28
N THR A 44 33.41 -5.38 28.23
CA THR A 44 32.87 -4.71 29.43
C THR A 44 31.76 -5.46 30.16
N ASN A 45 31.12 -6.45 29.50
CA ASN A 45 29.96 -7.16 30.04
C ASN A 45 30.00 -8.67 29.71
N ILE A 46 31.14 -9.33 29.91
CA ILE A 46 31.28 -10.74 29.51
C ILE A 46 30.25 -11.65 30.18
N ASN A 47 29.87 -11.36 31.44
CA ASN A 47 28.92 -12.14 32.21
C ASN A 47 27.48 -12.11 31.67
N LYS A 48 27.07 -11.09 30.89
CA LYS A 48 25.73 -11.02 30.28
C LYS A 48 25.58 -11.91 29.05
N ASN A 49 26.68 -12.28 28.40
CA ASN A 49 26.66 -13.03 27.13
C ASN A 49 26.84 -14.55 27.31
N ILE A 50 26.95 -15.05 28.55
CA ILE A 50 27.25 -16.46 28.82
C ILE A 50 26.01 -17.14 29.42
N VAL A 51 25.35 -17.99 28.64
CA VAL A 51 24.06 -18.60 29.03
C VAL A 51 24.21 -20.02 29.59
N ASN A 52 24.99 -20.94 28.98
CA ASN A 52 24.95 -22.37 29.38
C ASN A 52 26.29 -23.10 29.61
N ASP A 53 27.45 -22.55 29.21
CA ASP A 53 28.75 -23.25 29.25
C ASP A 53 29.72 -22.66 30.29
N LYS A 54 29.28 -22.57 31.56
CA LYS A 54 30.08 -22.00 32.64
C LYS A 54 29.89 -22.72 33.98
N PHE A 55 30.91 -22.61 34.83
CA PHE A 55 30.93 -23.05 36.21
C PHE A 55 31.20 -21.86 37.13
N LEU A 56 30.59 -21.88 38.31
CA LEU A 56 30.89 -20.92 39.37
C LEU A 56 31.87 -21.59 40.34
N ILE A 57 33.10 -21.09 40.41
CA ILE A 57 34.18 -21.69 41.19
C ILE A 57 34.68 -20.67 42.21
N LYS A 58 34.91 -21.14 43.43
CA LYS A 58 35.46 -20.32 44.51
C LYS A 58 36.96 -20.15 44.30
N THR A 59 37.44 -18.92 44.27
CA THR A 59 38.82 -18.59 43.89
C THR A 59 39.33 -17.42 44.71
N ASP A 60 40.60 -17.50 45.12
CA ASP A 60 41.26 -16.41 45.80
C ASP A 60 41.51 -15.24 44.85
N THR A 61 41.01 -14.08 45.23
CA THR A 61 41.20 -12.81 44.52
C THR A 61 41.94 -11.82 45.42
N THR A 62 42.36 -10.68 44.87
CA THR A 62 42.96 -9.59 45.66
C THR A 62 42.05 -9.06 46.76
N GLY A 63 40.72 -9.24 46.62
CA GLY A 63 39.71 -8.89 47.64
C GLY A 63 39.30 -10.07 48.53
N GLY A 64 40.08 -11.15 48.55
CA GLY A 64 39.77 -12.38 49.27
C GLY A 64 39.08 -13.43 48.40
N GLU A 65 38.56 -14.46 49.05
CA GLU A 65 37.97 -15.62 48.39
C GLU A 65 36.58 -15.28 47.82
N GLN A 66 36.42 -15.36 46.49
CA GLN A 66 35.19 -14.96 45.80
C GLN A 66 34.75 -16.02 44.78
N TYR A 67 33.46 -16.06 44.47
CA TYR A 67 32.93 -16.90 43.40
C TYR A 67 33.14 -16.25 42.04
N MET A 68 33.85 -16.95 41.16
CA MET A 68 34.20 -16.49 39.81
C MET A 68 33.60 -17.41 38.74
N ASN A 69 33.23 -16.82 37.60
CA ASN A 69 32.74 -17.57 36.45
C ASN A 69 33.92 -18.14 35.66
N TYR A 70 33.90 -19.45 35.44
CA TYR A 70 34.83 -20.17 34.59
C TYR A 70 34.10 -20.77 33.39
N LEU A 71 34.67 -20.64 32.20
CA LEU A 71 34.12 -21.09 30.93
C LEU A 71 34.67 -22.46 30.59
N THR A 72 33.83 -23.37 30.11
CA THR A 72 34.33 -24.57 29.42
C THR A 72 35.01 -24.18 28.12
N TYR A 73 35.70 -25.12 27.48
CA TYR A 73 36.21 -24.93 26.12
C TYR A 73 35.11 -24.44 25.15
N ASN A 74 33.93 -25.04 25.19
CA ASN A 74 32.80 -24.62 24.35
C ASN A 74 32.33 -23.20 24.70
N GLY A 75 32.23 -22.86 25.98
CA GLY A 75 31.87 -21.52 26.43
C GLY A 75 32.89 -20.45 26.02
N PHE A 76 34.18 -20.79 26.06
CA PHE A 76 35.27 -19.96 25.58
C PHE A 76 35.16 -19.72 24.07
N ILE A 77 34.96 -20.77 23.27
CA ILE A 77 34.78 -20.65 21.82
C ILE A 77 33.55 -19.80 21.48
N ASN A 78 32.43 -20.01 22.16
CA ASN A 78 31.21 -19.21 21.95
C ASN A 78 31.46 -17.70 22.18
N ILE A 79 32.28 -17.33 23.17
CA ILE A 79 32.67 -15.92 23.37
C ILE A 79 33.54 -15.40 22.23
N LEU A 80 34.48 -16.21 21.73
CA LEU A 80 35.32 -15.83 20.61
C LEU A 80 34.54 -15.70 19.30
N LEU A 81 33.49 -16.50 19.09
CA LEU A 81 32.64 -16.42 17.90
C LEU A 81 31.69 -15.21 17.94
N THR A 82 31.27 -14.79 19.12
CA THR A 82 30.29 -13.70 19.29
C THR A 82 30.94 -12.33 19.44
N THR A 83 32.22 -12.25 19.77
CA THR A 83 32.92 -10.98 19.97
C THR A 83 33.24 -10.27 18.65
N ARG A 84 32.91 -8.98 18.57
CA ARG A 84 33.19 -8.11 17.41
C ARG A 84 34.46 -7.27 17.60
N LYS A 85 35.30 -7.60 18.58
CA LYS A 85 36.47 -6.79 18.95
C LYS A 85 37.62 -7.02 17.98
N ILE A 86 38.26 -5.95 17.52
CA ILE A 86 39.30 -5.99 16.48
C ILE A 86 40.56 -6.77 16.90
N ASN A 87 40.86 -6.82 18.21
CA ASN A 87 42.00 -7.56 18.77
C ASN A 87 41.76 -9.09 18.82
N LEU A 88 40.56 -9.58 18.47
CA LEU A 88 40.26 -11.00 18.42
C LEU A 88 41.17 -11.74 17.45
N ILE A 89 41.39 -11.18 16.25
CA ILE A 89 42.21 -11.83 15.20
C ILE A 89 43.66 -12.02 15.68
N GLU A 90 44.21 -11.02 16.37
CA GLU A 90 45.55 -11.09 16.94
C GLU A 90 45.63 -12.09 18.10
N PHE A 91 44.64 -12.06 19.00
CA PHE A 91 44.52 -13.01 20.11
C PHE A 91 44.47 -14.46 19.62
N SER A 92 43.64 -14.72 18.60
CA SER A 92 43.45 -16.04 17.98
C SER A 92 44.76 -16.63 17.45
N LYS A 93 45.53 -15.81 16.71
CA LYS A 93 46.84 -16.20 16.16
C LYS A 93 47.82 -16.53 17.28
N LYS A 94 47.86 -15.73 18.34
CA LYS A 94 48.78 -15.93 19.48
C LYS A 94 48.51 -17.21 20.26
N ILE A 95 47.26 -17.66 20.31
CA ILE A 95 46.89 -18.89 21.01
C ILE A 95 46.90 -20.14 20.11
N GLY A 96 47.24 -19.99 18.83
CA GLY A 96 47.25 -21.08 17.85
C GLY A 96 45.84 -21.56 17.47
N LEU A 97 44.82 -20.73 17.65
CA LEU A 97 43.44 -21.07 17.31
C LEU A 97 43.11 -20.51 15.92
N ASP A 98 42.84 -21.39 14.96
CA ASP A 98 42.30 -20.96 13.67
C ASP A 98 40.83 -20.57 13.84
N ILE A 99 40.67 -19.26 13.95
CA ILE A 99 39.40 -18.59 14.12
C ILE A 99 38.81 -18.20 12.76
N LYS A 100 39.58 -18.15 11.67
CA LYS A 100 39.04 -17.78 10.34
C LYS A 100 38.19 -18.88 9.72
N THR A 101 38.43 -20.14 10.10
CA THR A 101 37.59 -21.29 9.70
C THR A 101 36.38 -21.49 10.62
N LYS A 102 36.31 -20.77 11.75
CA LYS A 102 35.25 -20.92 12.76
C LYS A 102 34.37 -19.66 12.95
N ILE A 103 34.91 -18.47 12.70
CA ILE A 103 34.16 -17.21 12.52
C ILE A 103 33.75 -17.14 11.06
N TYR A 104 32.74 -17.90 10.71
CA TYR A 104 31.77 -17.30 9.82
C TYR A 104 30.59 -16.95 10.72
N SER A 105 30.27 -15.65 10.76
CA SER A 105 28.89 -15.17 10.91
C SER A 105 27.96 -16.14 10.18
N CYS A 106 26.77 -16.42 10.72
CA CYS A 106 25.75 -17.32 10.14
C CYS A 106 25.97 -17.56 8.64
N ILE A 107 26.11 -18.81 8.21
CA ILE A 107 26.64 -19.15 6.88
C ILE A 107 25.88 -18.40 5.76
N GLU A 108 24.59 -18.11 5.97
CA GLU A 108 23.81 -17.14 5.21
C GLU A 108 24.49 -15.76 5.04
N ALA A 109 24.87 -15.06 6.11
CA ALA A 109 25.50 -13.75 6.04
C ALA A 109 26.87 -13.77 5.31
N ASP A 110 27.64 -14.86 5.43
CA ASP A 110 28.91 -14.96 4.71
C ASP A 110 28.72 -15.21 3.21
N THR A 111 27.79 -16.11 2.88
CA THR A 111 27.44 -16.41 1.49
C THR A 111 26.79 -15.21 0.81
N VAL A 112 25.87 -14.51 1.47
CA VAL A 112 25.29 -13.23 1.00
C VAL A 112 26.37 -12.18 0.81
N LYS A 113 27.32 -12.03 1.74
CA LYS A 113 28.43 -11.09 1.58
C LYS A 113 29.29 -11.42 0.34
N CYS A 114 29.59 -12.68 0.10
CA CYS A 114 30.31 -13.10 -1.10
C CYS A 114 29.55 -12.71 -2.39
N LEU A 115 28.22 -12.82 -2.39
CA LEU A 115 27.38 -12.40 -3.51
C LEU A 115 27.43 -10.88 -3.71
N LEU A 116 27.31 -10.10 -2.62
CA LEU A 116 27.39 -8.63 -2.68
C LEU A 116 28.71 -8.14 -3.28
N GLU A 117 29.83 -8.72 -2.87
CA GLU A 117 31.15 -8.37 -3.41
C GLU A 117 31.29 -8.79 -4.88
N SER A 118 30.75 -9.97 -5.25
CA SER A 118 30.84 -10.49 -6.62
C SER A 118 30.04 -9.66 -7.63
N PHE A 119 28.97 -9.00 -7.18
CA PHE A 119 28.06 -8.22 -8.02
C PHE A 119 27.99 -6.75 -7.58
N ASN A 120 29.07 -6.20 -7.02
CA ASN A 120 29.10 -4.84 -6.46
C ASN A 120 28.73 -3.70 -7.43
N GLY A 121 28.75 -3.95 -8.74
CA GLY A 121 28.30 -3.01 -9.78
C GLY A 121 26.80 -3.11 -10.11
N GLU A 122 26.08 -4.04 -9.51
CA GLU A 122 24.64 -4.25 -9.70
C GLU A 122 23.85 -3.78 -8.47
N GLU A 123 22.61 -3.32 -8.69
CA GLU A 123 21.74 -2.93 -7.57
C GLU A 123 21.23 -4.18 -6.84
N MET A 124 21.51 -4.24 -5.53
CA MET A 124 21.13 -5.36 -4.66
C MET A 124 20.53 -4.83 -3.35
N ILE A 125 19.50 -5.51 -2.86
CA ILE A 125 18.83 -5.19 -1.60
C ILE A 125 18.86 -6.42 -0.69
N GLU A 126 19.56 -6.30 0.43
CA GLU A 126 19.60 -7.32 1.48
C GLU A 126 18.30 -7.31 2.30
N GLN A 127 17.91 -8.49 2.81
CA GLN A 127 16.84 -8.64 3.80
C GLN A 127 15.54 -7.95 3.34
N TYR A 128 15.25 -8.05 2.03
CA TYR A 128 14.16 -7.36 1.36
C TYR A 128 12.80 -7.85 1.86
N LYS A 129 11.98 -6.94 2.37
CA LYS A 129 10.70 -7.25 3.00
C LYS A 129 9.57 -7.20 1.99
N ILE A 130 8.87 -8.31 1.82
CA ILE A 130 7.64 -8.41 1.03
C ILE A 130 6.50 -8.80 1.97
N ASP A 131 5.69 -7.82 2.33
CA ASP A 131 4.61 -7.96 3.30
C ASP A 131 5.08 -8.60 4.62
N LYS A 132 4.75 -9.88 4.82
CA LYS A 132 5.09 -10.66 6.02
C LYS A 132 6.36 -11.50 5.85
N TYR A 133 6.88 -11.62 4.62
CA TYR A 133 8.07 -12.39 4.32
C TYR A 133 9.28 -11.49 4.15
N ARG A 134 10.46 -12.10 4.33
CA ARG A 134 11.74 -11.45 4.14
C ARG A 134 12.61 -12.37 3.29
N ILE A 135 13.22 -11.79 2.27
CA ILE A 135 14.12 -12.43 1.32
C ILE A 135 15.54 -12.02 1.67
N ASP A 136 16.50 -12.92 1.55
CA ASP A 136 17.87 -12.66 2.00
C ASP A 136 18.59 -11.67 1.09
N LEU A 137 18.46 -11.84 -0.24
CA LEU A 137 19.04 -10.93 -1.22
C LEU A 137 18.15 -10.82 -2.47
N PHE A 138 17.91 -9.59 -2.93
CA PHE A 138 17.09 -9.30 -4.10
C PHE A 138 17.83 -8.39 -5.09
N PHE A 139 17.74 -8.71 -6.38
CA PHE A 139 18.24 -7.91 -7.51
C PHE A 139 17.05 -7.27 -8.24
N PRO A 140 16.67 -6.01 -7.92
CA PRO A 140 15.43 -5.42 -8.39
C PRO A 140 15.34 -5.31 -9.91
N LYS A 141 16.44 -4.91 -10.57
CA LYS A 141 16.50 -4.72 -12.02
C LYS A 141 16.21 -6.01 -12.80
N TYR A 142 16.66 -7.14 -12.25
CA TYR A 142 16.61 -8.44 -12.91
C TYR A 142 15.48 -9.33 -12.36
N ASN A 143 14.76 -8.86 -11.34
CA ASN A 143 13.80 -9.65 -10.56
C ASN A 143 14.37 -10.98 -10.04
N ILE A 144 15.67 -11.04 -9.73
CA ILE A 144 16.32 -12.24 -9.20
C ILE A 144 16.23 -12.22 -7.67
N ILE A 145 15.72 -13.30 -7.10
CA ILE A 145 15.59 -13.52 -5.67
C ILE A 145 16.54 -14.63 -5.27
N VAL A 146 17.35 -14.38 -4.25
CA VAL A 146 18.30 -15.34 -3.70
C VAL A 146 17.95 -15.61 -2.24
N GLU A 147 17.73 -16.88 -1.91
CA GLU A 147 17.41 -17.35 -0.55
C GLU A 147 18.39 -18.45 -0.12
N CYS A 148 18.89 -18.33 1.10
CA CYS A 148 19.71 -19.31 1.80
C CYS A 148 18.79 -20.26 2.59
N ASP A 149 18.82 -21.55 2.29
CA ASP A 149 17.97 -22.57 2.91
C ASP A 149 18.77 -23.29 4.01
N GLU A 150 18.85 -22.71 5.22
CA GLU A 150 19.53 -23.33 6.36
C GLU A 150 18.72 -24.52 6.93
N GLU A 151 19.39 -25.57 7.46
CA GLU A 151 18.84 -26.89 7.85
C GLU A 151 17.69 -26.89 8.91
N HIS A 152 16.53 -26.31 8.58
CA HIS A 152 15.28 -26.38 9.34
C HIS A 152 14.08 -26.90 8.51
N HIS A 153 14.34 -27.44 7.32
CA HIS A 153 13.33 -27.77 6.30
C HIS A 153 13.10 -29.27 6.01
N LYS A 154 13.49 -30.19 6.92
CA LYS A 154 13.31 -31.64 6.69
C LYS A 154 11.88 -32.16 6.93
N THR A 155 11.02 -31.42 7.64
CA THR A 155 9.61 -31.79 7.85
C THR A 155 8.73 -31.38 6.67
N ILE A 156 7.86 -32.30 6.22
CA ILE A 156 6.87 -32.09 5.14
C ILE A 156 6.05 -30.80 5.30
N THR A 157 5.71 -30.43 6.53
CA THR A 157 4.94 -29.23 6.85
C THR A 157 5.68 -27.94 6.53
N ASN A 158 7.02 -27.91 6.64
CA ASN A 158 7.83 -26.74 6.32
C ASN A 158 7.95 -26.57 4.80
N LYS A 159 8.17 -27.68 4.06
CA LYS A 159 8.20 -27.67 2.59
C LYS A 159 6.93 -27.10 1.95
N LEU A 160 5.76 -27.44 2.49
CA LEU A 160 4.48 -26.88 2.01
C LEU A 160 4.38 -25.38 2.29
N ARG A 161 4.85 -24.92 3.46
CA ARG A 161 4.89 -23.49 3.79
C ARG A 161 5.89 -22.71 2.94
N ASP A 162 7.02 -23.30 2.57
CA ASP A 162 8.00 -22.66 1.68
C ASP A 162 7.50 -22.56 0.25
N LEU A 163 6.74 -23.56 -0.21
CA LEU A 163 6.07 -23.53 -1.50
C LEU A 163 4.97 -22.46 -1.52
N GLU A 164 4.15 -22.35 -0.46
CA GLU A 164 3.18 -21.27 -0.31
C GLU A 164 3.86 -19.88 -0.25
N ARG A 165 5.00 -19.78 0.45
CA ARG A 165 5.82 -18.56 0.52
C ARG A 165 6.33 -18.17 -0.87
N GLU A 166 6.93 -19.10 -1.59
CA GLU A 166 7.47 -18.88 -2.94
C GLU A 166 6.36 -18.45 -3.91
N ASN A 167 5.24 -19.17 -3.92
CA ASN A 167 4.11 -18.83 -4.77
C ASN A 167 3.55 -17.45 -4.43
N TYR A 168 3.44 -17.11 -3.14
CA TYR A 168 3.03 -15.77 -2.72
C TYR A 168 3.98 -14.70 -3.25
N ILE A 169 5.29 -14.89 -3.10
CA ILE A 169 6.28 -13.91 -3.57
C ILE A 169 6.24 -13.78 -5.10
N LYS A 170 6.09 -14.89 -5.83
CA LYS A 170 5.90 -14.89 -7.30
C LYS A 170 4.64 -14.12 -7.74
N THR A 171 3.58 -14.09 -6.94
CA THR A 171 2.41 -13.23 -7.25
C THR A 171 2.67 -11.74 -7.04
N LYS A 172 3.67 -11.37 -6.23
CA LYS A 172 4.01 -9.97 -5.92
C LYS A 172 5.07 -9.41 -6.84
N ILE A 173 6.07 -10.21 -7.22
CA ILE A 173 7.13 -9.83 -8.14
C ILE A 173 6.91 -10.61 -9.44
N ASN A 174 6.41 -9.92 -10.46
CA ASN A 174 6.12 -10.52 -11.74
C ASN A 174 7.42 -11.00 -12.42
N ASN A 175 7.39 -12.20 -13.01
CA ASN A 175 8.52 -12.83 -13.68
C ASN A 175 9.81 -12.94 -12.83
N CYS A 176 9.68 -13.15 -11.51
CA CYS A 176 10.86 -13.30 -10.66
C CYS A 176 11.53 -14.66 -10.82
N ILE A 177 12.87 -14.66 -10.79
CA ILE A 177 13.71 -15.86 -10.81
C ILE A 177 14.11 -16.19 -9.38
N PHE A 178 13.74 -17.38 -8.90
CA PHE A 178 14.10 -17.86 -7.56
C PHE A 178 15.35 -18.74 -7.60
N ILE A 179 16.38 -18.33 -6.86
CA ILE A 179 17.63 -19.09 -6.67
C ILE A 179 17.74 -19.43 -5.18
N ARG A 180 17.43 -20.68 -4.85
CA ARG A 180 17.66 -21.24 -3.52
C ARG A 180 18.91 -22.09 -3.49
N TYR A 181 19.64 -22.04 -2.37
CA TYR A 181 20.77 -22.92 -2.13
C TYR A 181 20.82 -23.37 -0.66
N ASP A 182 21.25 -24.61 -0.47
CA ASP A 182 21.54 -25.16 0.85
C ASP A 182 23.05 -25.03 1.12
N PRO A 183 23.47 -24.18 2.07
CA PRO A 183 24.88 -24.03 2.40
C PRO A 183 25.48 -25.26 3.11
N PHE A 184 24.65 -26.18 3.60
CA PHE A 184 25.06 -27.42 4.27
C PHE A 184 25.10 -28.63 3.32
N ASP A 185 24.72 -28.47 2.05
CA ASP A 185 24.90 -29.51 1.03
C ASP A 185 26.39 -29.87 0.92
N LYS A 186 26.71 -31.17 0.95
CA LYS A 186 28.09 -31.69 0.84
C LYS A 186 28.79 -31.25 -0.46
N ASN A 187 28.01 -30.92 -1.49
CA ASN A 187 28.51 -30.45 -2.78
C ASN A 187 28.38 -28.93 -2.95
N PHE A 188 28.00 -28.20 -1.90
CA PHE A 188 27.83 -26.75 -1.94
C PHE A 188 29.13 -26.05 -2.37
N LYS A 189 29.01 -25.19 -3.39
CA LYS A 189 30.07 -24.28 -3.84
C LYS A 189 29.44 -22.95 -4.20
N ILE A 190 29.81 -21.89 -3.48
CA ILE A 190 29.30 -20.53 -3.70
C ILE A 190 29.46 -20.06 -5.15
N PHE A 191 30.54 -20.46 -5.82
CA PHE A 191 30.79 -20.13 -7.24
C PHE A 191 29.72 -20.65 -8.19
N ASN A 192 29.03 -21.75 -7.86
CA ASN A 192 27.94 -22.26 -8.69
C ASN A 192 26.75 -21.29 -8.67
N ILE A 193 26.47 -20.68 -7.52
CA ILE A 193 25.38 -19.71 -7.34
C ILE A 193 25.73 -18.40 -8.04
N ILE A 194 26.98 -17.94 -7.87
CA ILE A 194 27.49 -16.77 -8.59
C ILE A 194 27.33 -16.97 -10.09
N ASN A 195 27.77 -18.12 -10.64
CA ASN A 195 27.62 -18.40 -12.07
C ASN A 195 26.16 -18.45 -12.52
N LYS A 196 25.25 -18.98 -11.68
CA LYS A 196 23.83 -19.00 -11.99
C LYS A 196 23.27 -17.58 -12.09
N ILE A 197 23.51 -16.74 -11.07
CA ILE A 197 23.08 -15.33 -11.07
C ILE A 197 23.68 -14.58 -12.27
N PHE A 198 24.96 -14.78 -12.55
CA PHE A 198 25.64 -14.16 -13.68
C PHE A 198 24.98 -14.48 -15.03
N ASN A 199 24.61 -15.75 -15.25
CA ASN A 199 23.97 -16.17 -16.49
C ASN A 199 22.58 -15.54 -16.66
N GLU A 200 21.78 -15.46 -15.59
CA GLU A 200 20.47 -14.79 -15.61
C GLU A 200 20.60 -13.30 -15.94
N ILE A 201 21.55 -12.59 -15.30
CA ILE A 201 21.82 -11.18 -15.58
C ILE A 201 22.26 -10.98 -17.03
N LYS A 202 23.12 -11.87 -17.53
CA LYS A 202 23.61 -11.83 -18.91
C LYS A 202 22.46 -12.02 -19.91
N GLN A 203 21.58 -12.99 -19.67
CA GLN A 203 20.44 -13.26 -20.52
C GLN A 203 19.46 -12.08 -20.54
N PHE A 204 19.15 -11.50 -19.37
CA PHE A 204 18.31 -10.31 -19.28
C PHE A 204 18.88 -9.15 -20.11
N LYS A 205 20.19 -8.90 -20.02
CA LYS A 205 20.85 -7.83 -20.79
C LYS A 205 20.77 -8.06 -22.30
N ILE A 206 20.82 -9.31 -22.76
CA ILE A 206 20.65 -9.64 -24.18
C ILE A 206 19.22 -9.34 -24.63
N GLU A 207 18.22 -9.82 -23.88
CA GLU A 207 16.81 -9.60 -24.20
C GLU A 207 16.42 -8.11 -24.19
N ASP A 208 16.99 -7.32 -23.28
CA ASP A 208 16.77 -5.86 -23.21
C ASP A 208 17.37 -5.14 -24.42
N MET A 209 18.56 -5.55 -24.86
CA MET A 209 19.20 -5.03 -26.08
C MET A 209 18.41 -5.36 -27.35
N ASP A 210 17.86 -6.57 -27.45
CA ASP A 210 17.04 -6.96 -28.61
C ASP A 210 15.76 -6.13 -28.70
N LYS A 211 15.10 -5.86 -27.55
CA LYS A 211 13.93 -4.98 -27.49
C LYS A 211 14.27 -3.54 -27.90
N LEU A 212 15.40 -3.02 -27.44
CA LEU A 212 15.87 -1.68 -27.84
C LEU A 212 16.12 -1.60 -29.35
N LEU A 213 16.71 -2.64 -29.93
CA LEU A 213 16.95 -2.71 -31.36
C LEU A 213 15.64 -2.77 -32.16
N GLU A 214 14.64 -3.50 -31.66
CA GLU A 214 13.30 -3.56 -32.28
C GLU A 214 12.57 -2.21 -32.21
N LEU A 215 12.62 -1.52 -31.06
CA LEU A 215 12.06 -0.19 -30.90
C LEU A 215 12.70 0.82 -31.86
N GLU A 216 14.02 0.75 -32.06
CA GLU A 216 14.71 1.64 -32.98
C GLU A 216 14.31 1.37 -34.44
N LYS A 217 14.12 0.11 -34.84
CA LYS A 217 13.60 -0.25 -36.17
C LYS A 217 12.20 0.34 -36.40
N LEU A 218 11.31 0.19 -35.41
CA LEU A 218 9.97 0.77 -35.47
C LEU A 218 10.01 2.30 -35.57
N ARG A 219 10.90 2.95 -34.81
CA ARG A 219 11.09 4.41 -34.88
C ARG A 219 11.45 4.85 -36.30
N ILE A 220 12.46 4.22 -36.91
CA ILE A 220 12.88 4.52 -38.28
C ILE A 220 11.74 4.32 -39.28
N GLU A 221 10.92 3.28 -39.10
CA GLU A 221 9.77 3.02 -39.96
C GLU A 221 8.68 4.09 -39.81
N THR A 222 8.39 4.53 -38.59
CA THR A 222 7.44 5.62 -38.35
C THR A 222 7.90 6.96 -38.94
N GLU A 223 9.20 7.26 -38.91
CA GLU A 223 9.77 8.45 -39.54
C GLU A 223 9.58 8.41 -41.07
N LYS A 224 9.86 7.26 -41.70
CA LYS A 224 9.64 7.07 -43.15
C LYS A 224 8.17 7.29 -43.54
N ILE A 225 7.22 6.77 -42.76
CA ILE A 225 5.78 6.95 -43.02
C ILE A 225 5.40 8.42 -42.88
N ARG A 226 5.96 9.12 -41.89
CA ARG A 226 5.73 10.55 -41.68
C ARG A 226 6.19 11.37 -42.89
N ASP A 227 7.39 11.10 -43.39
CA ASP A 227 7.93 11.80 -44.58
C ASP A 227 7.08 11.54 -45.83
N ILE A 228 6.61 10.31 -46.02
CA ILE A 228 5.68 9.96 -47.11
C ILE A 228 4.38 10.76 -47.00
N ASN A 229 3.83 10.88 -45.79
CA ASN A 229 2.58 11.62 -45.57
C ASN A 229 2.75 13.12 -45.80
N ILE A 230 3.86 13.72 -45.37
CA ILE A 230 4.19 15.13 -45.65
C ILE A 230 4.26 15.37 -47.17
N ASN A 231 4.92 14.46 -47.90
CA ASN A 231 5.01 14.57 -49.35
C ASN A 231 3.64 14.45 -50.04
N LYS A 232 2.78 13.54 -49.58
CA LYS A 232 1.39 13.43 -50.09
C LYS A 232 0.58 14.69 -49.82
N GLU A 233 0.68 15.26 -48.62
CA GLU A 233 -0.03 16.49 -48.26
C GLU A 233 0.45 17.68 -49.08
N PHE A 234 1.76 17.77 -49.35
CA PHE A 234 2.31 18.77 -50.26
C PHE A 234 1.76 18.65 -51.68
N ILE A 235 1.67 17.43 -52.23
CA ILE A 235 1.09 17.18 -53.55
C ILE A 235 -0.39 17.57 -53.59
N ASN A 236 -1.20 17.12 -52.62
CA ASN A 236 -2.61 17.47 -52.54
C ASN A 236 -2.84 18.99 -52.46
N ASN A 237 -2.04 19.70 -51.65
CA ASN A 237 -2.13 21.15 -51.53
C ASN A 237 -1.78 21.87 -52.83
N LYS A 238 -0.88 21.30 -53.65
CA LYS A 238 -0.58 21.83 -54.98
C LYS A 238 -1.78 21.67 -55.91
N GLU A 239 -2.39 20.48 -55.94
CA GLU A 239 -3.58 20.20 -56.76
C GLU A 239 -4.77 21.09 -56.37
N ILE A 240 -5.00 21.30 -55.06
CA ILE A 240 -6.06 22.21 -54.56
C ILE A 240 -5.85 23.64 -55.08
N LYS A 241 -4.61 24.16 -55.03
CA LYS A 241 -4.31 25.51 -55.53
C LYS A 241 -4.54 25.65 -57.03
N GLU A 242 -4.25 24.60 -57.80
CA GLU A 242 -4.51 24.59 -59.25
C GLU A 242 -6.03 24.66 -59.54
N LEU A 243 -6.84 23.90 -58.79
CA LEU A 243 -8.31 23.92 -58.89
C LEU A 243 -8.91 25.27 -58.45
N GLU A 244 -8.40 25.87 -57.38
CA GLU A 244 -8.83 27.19 -56.91
C GLU A 244 -8.59 28.28 -57.98
N LEU A 245 -7.43 28.21 -58.64
CA LEU A 245 -7.11 29.12 -59.74
C LEU A 245 -8.08 28.93 -60.91
N GLU A 246 -8.41 27.69 -61.26
CA GLU A 246 -9.38 27.39 -62.32
C GLU A 246 -10.79 27.90 -62.00
N LEU A 247 -11.26 27.70 -60.77
CA LEU A 247 -12.54 28.25 -60.27
C LEU A 247 -12.56 29.78 -60.34
N SER A 248 -11.46 30.45 -60.01
CA SER A 248 -11.38 31.92 -60.09
C SER A 248 -11.55 32.43 -61.52
N LYS A 249 -10.96 31.75 -62.51
CA LYS A 249 -11.11 32.07 -63.93
C LYS A 249 -12.55 31.89 -64.40
N LEU A 250 -13.21 30.81 -63.97
CA LEU A 250 -14.61 30.56 -64.31
C LEU A 250 -15.55 31.63 -63.74
N LYS A 251 -15.34 32.07 -62.48
CA LYS A 251 -16.11 33.17 -61.88
C LYS A 251 -15.98 34.50 -62.63
N ILE A 252 -14.78 34.83 -63.10
CA ILE A 252 -14.57 36.03 -63.92
C ILE A 252 -15.40 35.93 -65.20
N LYS A 253 -15.35 34.77 -65.88
CA LYS A 253 -16.09 34.51 -67.11
C LYS A 253 -17.61 34.54 -66.91
N GLU A 254 -18.09 34.04 -65.78
CA GLU A 254 -19.49 34.12 -65.37
C GLU A 254 -19.93 35.57 -65.16
N ASN A 255 -19.13 36.38 -64.47
CA ASN A 255 -19.41 37.81 -64.30
C ASN A 255 -19.43 38.57 -65.63
N GLU A 256 -18.53 38.25 -66.57
CA GLU A 256 -18.55 38.80 -67.92
C GLU A 256 -19.84 38.44 -68.67
N ASN A 257 -20.26 37.18 -68.59
CA ASN A 257 -21.52 36.72 -69.19
C ASN A 257 -22.74 37.39 -68.54
N ASN A 258 -22.76 37.55 -67.22
CA ASN A 258 -23.84 38.23 -66.50
C ASN A 258 -23.94 39.71 -66.89
N LYS A 259 -22.80 40.37 -67.06
CA LYS A 259 -22.75 41.76 -67.55
C LYS A 259 -23.32 41.86 -68.98
N LEU A 260 -22.95 40.92 -69.85
CA LEU A 260 -23.50 40.84 -71.20
C LEU A 260 -25.03 40.60 -71.20
N LEU A 261 -25.51 39.73 -70.32
CA LEU A 261 -26.94 39.49 -70.09
C LEU A 261 -27.69 40.75 -69.64
N GLN A 262 -27.08 41.53 -68.74
CA GLN A 262 -27.63 42.78 -68.25
C GLN A 262 -27.69 43.84 -69.36
N ASP A 263 -26.65 43.93 -70.19
CA ASP A 263 -26.63 44.80 -71.37
C ASP A 263 -27.71 44.40 -72.40
N ILE A 264 -27.95 43.10 -72.58
CA ILE A 264 -29.04 42.59 -73.43
C ILE A 264 -30.42 42.93 -72.83
N GLN A 265 -30.59 42.77 -71.51
CA GLN A 265 -31.84 43.14 -70.83
C GLN A 265 -32.14 44.63 -70.91
N LEU A 266 -31.12 45.49 -70.79
CA LEU A 266 -31.28 46.93 -70.98
C LEU A 266 -31.75 47.26 -72.40
N LYS A 267 -31.19 46.60 -73.42
CA LYS A 267 -31.68 46.75 -74.81
C LYS A 267 -33.10 46.24 -75.01
N ILE A 268 -33.48 45.15 -74.34
CA ILE A 268 -34.88 44.67 -74.34
C ILE A 268 -35.80 45.69 -73.68
N GLN A 269 -35.40 46.29 -72.55
CA GLN A 269 -36.16 47.34 -71.88
C GLN A 269 -36.28 48.62 -72.71
N GLU A 270 -35.23 49.02 -73.44
CA GLU A 270 -35.28 50.15 -74.38
C GLU A 270 -36.27 49.88 -75.52
N ASN A 271 -36.29 48.66 -76.06
CA ASN A 271 -37.28 48.25 -77.06
C ASN A 271 -38.70 48.17 -76.47
N ASP A 272 -38.86 47.65 -75.25
CA ASP A 272 -40.14 47.62 -74.54
C ASP A 272 -40.64 49.03 -74.19
N LEU A 273 -39.75 50.00 -73.97
CA LEU A 273 -40.08 51.42 -73.77
C LEU A 273 -40.57 52.07 -75.08
N GLN A 274 -39.98 51.74 -76.22
CA GLN A 274 -40.51 52.15 -77.53
C GLN A 274 -41.88 51.52 -77.83
N ILE A 275 -42.10 50.26 -77.40
CA ILE A 275 -43.42 49.61 -77.49
C ILE A 275 -44.42 50.25 -76.50
N LYS A 276 -43.99 50.63 -75.29
CA LYS A 276 -44.84 51.35 -74.31
C LYS A 276 -45.17 52.79 -74.71
N GLU A 277 -44.32 53.51 -75.44
CA GLU A 277 -44.70 54.79 -76.08
C GLU A 277 -45.81 54.60 -77.13
N SER A 278 -45.98 53.38 -77.65
CA SER A 278 -47.11 53.01 -78.52
C SER A 278 -48.39 52.69 -77.73
N ASP A 279 -48.26 52.14 -76.52
CA ASP A 279 -49.35 51.52 -75.76
C ASP A 279 -49.74 52.21 -74.43
N PHE A 280 -49.16 53.36 -74.08
CA PHE A 280 -49.58 54.18 -72.91
C PHE A 280 -50.53 55.33 -73.30
N LYS A 281 -51.57 55.01 -74.08
CA LYS A 281 -52.94 55.41 -73.73
C LYS A 281 -53.38 54.42 -72.65
N ILE A 282 -53.85 54.91 -71.51
CA ILE A 282 -54.44 54.18 -70.36
C ILE A 282 -53.48 54.10 -69.14
N GLU A 283 -53.66 55.10 -68.26
CA GLU A 283 -53.89 55.03 -66.80
C GLU A 283 -53.25 53.91 -65.96
N LYS A 284 -52.85 54.08 -64.68
CA LYS A 284 -52.65 55.17 -63.71
C LYS A 284 -52.26 54.48 -62.38
N LEU A 285 -51.57 55.20 -61.48
CA LEU A 285 -51.53 55.01 -60.00
C LEU A 285 -50.66 53.85 -59.44
N GLU A 286 -49.50 54.12 -58.78
CA GLU A 286 -49.26 54.48 -57.34
C GLU A 286 -49.36 53.25 -56.40
N ASN A 287 -48.56 52.95 -55.35
CA ASN A 287 -47.49 53.56 -54.51
C ASN A 287 -46.82 52.38 -53.72
N THR A 288 -45.48 52.28 -53.54
CA THR A 288 -44.66 52.54 -52.29
C THR A 288 -45.20 51.91 -50.96
N ILE A 289 -44.47 51.32 -49.99
CA ILE A 289 -43.14 51.54 -49.36
C ILE A 289 -42.77 50.34 -48.43
N LYS A 290 -41.48 50.21 -48.09
CA LYS A 290 -40.79 49.33 -47.12
C LYS A 290 -40.99 49.73 -45.63
N ILE A 291 -40.61 48.87 -44.67
CA ILE A 291 -39.53 49.09 -43.64
C ILE A 291 -39.65 48.10 -42.45
N ASP A 292 -38.53 47.39 -42.27
CA ASP A 292 -37.76 46.89 -41.11
C ASP A 292 -38.10 47.13 -39.62
N ASN A 293 -37.53 46.19 -38.83
CA ASN A 293 -36.95 46.27 -37.45
C ASN A 293 -37.92 46.29 -36.24
N GLU A 294 -37.64 45.76 -35.05
CA GLU A 294 -36.55 44.98 -34.40
C GLU A 294 -37.09 44.52 -33.01
N THR A 295 -36.51 43.45 -32.43
CA THR A 295 -36.25 43.07 -31.00
C THR A 295 -37.13 43.62 -29.84
N THR A 296 -37.48 42.88 -28.76
CA THR A 296 -36.62 42.25 -27.73
C THR A 296 -37.41 41.35 -26.73
N GLU A 297 -36.69 40.35 -26.17
CA GLU A 297 -36.67 39.78 -24.78
C GLU A 297 -38.00 39.49 -24.04
N ILE A 298 -38.42 38.23 -23.78
CA ILE A 298 -37.88 37.13 -22.94
C ILE A 298 -37.66 37.49 -21.44
N ILE A 299 -38.60 37.03 -20.61
CA ILE A 299 -38.45 36.74 -19.17
C ILE A 299 -38.63 35.21 -19.01
N PRO A 300 -37.83 34.54 -18.16
CA PRO A 300 -38.37 33.38 -17.45
C PRO A 300 -38.10 33.40 -15.95
N GLU A 301 -39.18 33.10 -15.22
CA GLU A 301 -39.24 32.72 -13.81
C GLU A 301 -38.74 31.28 -13.57
N ASP A 302 -38.55 30.97 -12.28
CA ASP A 302 -38.25 29.67 -11.66
C ASP A 302 -36.82 29.09 -11.79
N ASN A 303 -35.95 29.57 -10.89
CA ASN A 303 -34.71 28.89 -10.51
C ASN A 303 -35.00 27.59 -9.73
N THR A 304 -35.37 26.52 -10.43
CA THR A 304 -34.94 25.18 -9.99
C THR A 304 -33.42 25.12 -10.18
N ILE A 305 -32.67 25.10 -9.08
CA ILE A 305 -31.21 24.95 -9.13
C ILE A 305 -30.90 23.56 -9.70
N PHE A 306 -30.72 23.50 -11.02
CA PHE A 306 -30.20 22.35 -11.74
C PHE A 306 -28.71 22.25 -11.43
N ILE A 307 -28.36 21.52 -10.37
CA ILE A 307 -26.97 21.19 -10.07
C ILE A 307 -26.51 20.18 -11.11
N LYS A 308 -25.75 20.64 -12.11
CA LYS A 308 -25.04 19.75 -13.05
C LYS A 308 -24.29 18.67 -12.26
N THR A 309 -24.67 17.42 -12.46
CA THR A 309 -23.85 16.27 -12.09
C THR A 309 -22.57 16.36 -12.90
N ARG A 310 -21.51 16.89 -12.31
CA ARG A 310 -20.19 16.77 -12.93
C ARG A 310 -19.83 15.29 -12.92
N ASP A 311 -19.77 14.69 -14.09
CA ASP A 311 -19.21 13.34 -14.26
C ASP A 311 -17.78 13.37 -13.74
N ASN A 312 -17.56 12.70 -12.63
CA ASN A 312 -16.27 12.73 -11.97
C ASN A 312 -15.33 11.75 -12.69
N VAL A 313 -14.73 12.21 -13.79
CA VAL A 313 -13.87 11.42 -14.70
C VAL A 313 -12.63 10.85 -13.99
N ARG A 314 -12.30 11.36 -12.79
CA ARG A 314 -11.13 10.92 -12.01
C ARG A 314 -11.42 9.79 -11.00
N SER A 315 -12.68 9.45 -10.75
CA SER A 315 -13.03 8.36 -9.82
C SER A 315 -13.16 7.02 -10.57
N PRO A 316 -12.67 5.91 -9.98
CA PRO A 316 -12.93 4.58 -10.52
C PRO A 316 -14.43 4.27 -10.52
N LYS A 317 -14.85 3.39 -11.43
CA LYS A 317 -16.18 2.78 -11.47
C LYS A 317 -16.29 1.74 -10.35
N VAL A 318 -17.47 1.63 -9.75
CA VAL A 318 -17.76 0.68 -8.66
C VAL A 318 -18.67 -0.41 -9.20
N TYR A 319 -18.25 -1.66 -9.10
CA TYR A 319 -19.02 -2.82 -9.50
C TYR A 319 -19.49 -3.56 -8.25
N GLN A 320 -20.77 -3.90 -8.22
CA GLN A 320 -21.44 -4.61 -7.14
C GLN A 320 -21.73 -6.04 -7.59
N TYR A 321 -21.28 -7.02 -6.82
CA TYR A 321 -21.43 -8.44 -7.09
C TYR A 321 -22.12 -9.16 -5.94
N ASN A 322 -22.79 -10.27 -6.26
CA ASN A 322 -23.20 -11.24 -5.27
C ASN A 322 -21.95 -11.87 -4.61
N PRO A 323 -21.87 -11.95 -3.27
CA PRO A 323 -20.67 -12.43 -2.58
C PRO A 323 -20.41 -13.94 -2.72
N ILE A 324 -21.41 -14.71 -3.17
CA ILE A 324 -21.33 -16.17 -3.32
C ILE A 324 -21.28 -16.53 -4.81
N THR A 325 -22.20 -16.02 -5.62
CA THR A 325 -22.31 -16.39 -7.05
C THR A 325 -21.39 -15.59 -7.97
N PHE A 326 -20.82 -14.46 -7.49
CA PHE A 326 -20.07 -13.49 -8.28
C PHE A 326 -20.82 -12.93 -9.50
N GLU A 327 -22.14 -13.01 -9.49
CA GLU A 327 -22.98 -12.36 -10.50
C GLU A 327 -22.97 -10.85 -10.31
N LEU A 328 -22.80 -10.12 -11.42
CA LEU A 328 -22.83 -8.67 -11.43
C LEU A 328 -24.26 -8.18 -11.19
N ILE A 329 -24.44 -7.36 -10.17
CA ILE A 329 -25.73 -6.79 -9.77
C ILE A 329 -25.89 -5.39 -10.37
N GLN A 330 -24.91 -4.51 -10.15
CA GLN A 330 -25.01 -3.10 -10.54
C GLN A 330 -23.63 -2.45 -10.71
N ILE A 331 -23.56 -1.42 -11.55
CA ILE A 331 -22.38 -0.56 -11.73
C ILE A 331 -22.72 0.88 -11.32
N TYR A 332 -21.84 1.51 -10.55
CA TYR A 332 -21.89 2.93 -10.22
C TYR A 332 -20.74 3.67 -10.89
N ASP A 333 -21.01 4.84 -11.46
CA ASP A 333 -19.98 5.63 -12.15
C ASP A 333 -18.86 6.13 -11.23
N SER A 334 -19.11 6.24 -9.93
CA SER A 334 -18.13 6.67 -8.94
C SER A 334 -18.48 6.21 -7.53
N ILE A 335 -17.47 6.24 -6.66
CA ILE A 335 -17.65 6.03 -5.21
C ILE A 335 -18.66 7.04 -4.64
N ILE A 336 -18.70 8.26 -5.17
CA ILE A 336 -19.64 9.30 -4.72
C ILE A 336 -21.07 8.86 -5.03
N ASN A 337 -21.35 8.40 -6.26
CA ASN A 337 -22.67 7.91 -6.65
C ASN A 337 -23.10 6.72 -5.78
N PHE A 338 -22.19 5.78 -5.52
CA PHE A 338 -22.43 4.70 -4.55
C PHE A 338 -22.82 5.25 -3.16
N THR A 339 -22.03 6.18 -2.60
CA THR A 339 -22.30 6.69 -1.25
C THR A 339 -23.59 7.49 -1.12
N ARG A 340 -24.13 7.98 -2.25
CA ARG A 340 -25.43 8.66 -2.33
C ARG A 340 -26.58 7.65 -2.39
N HIS A 341 -26.39 6.54 -3.10
CA HIS A 341 -27.39 5.49 -3.22
C HIS A 341 -27.54 4.68 -1.92
N PHE A 342 -26.42 4.34 -1.27
CA PHE A 342 -26.43 3.63 0.01
C PHE A 342 -26.40 4.59 1.21
N ASN A 343 -27.51 4.68 1.94
CA ASN A 343 -27.56 5.42 3.20
C ASN A 343 -26.56 4.85 4.22
N SER A 344 -25.93 5.73 5.01
CA SER A 344 -24.92 5.37 6.02
C SER A 344 -23.73 4.56 5.49
N SER A 345 -23.41 4.68 4.20
CA SER A 345 -22.22 4.09 3.59
C SER A 345 -21.03 5.04 3.61
N SER A 346 -19.83 4.45 3.65
CA SER A 346 -18.56 5.15 3.66
C SER A 346 -17.72 4.77 2.44
N GLY A 347 -17.24 5.78 1.70
CA GLY A 347 -16.35 5.56 0.55
C GLY A 347 -14.98 5.00 0.94
N SER A 348 -14.50 5.22 2.17
CA SER A 348 -13.28 4.56 2.66
C SER A 348 -13.52 3.10 2.99
N ALA A 349 -14.65 2.77 3.61
CA ALA A 349 -15.01 1.38 3.92
C ALA A 349 -15.22 0.55 2.65
N LEU A 350 -15.84 1.14 1.61
CA LEU A 350 -15.97 0.52 0.29
C LEU A 350 -14.59 0.20 -0.32
N ARG A 351 -13.67 1.16 -0.31
CA ARG A 351 -12.31 0.97 -0.84
C ARG A 351 -11.57 -0.17 -0.14
N GLU A 352 -11.67 -0.20 1.19
CA GLU A 352 -11.04 -1.24 1.99
C GLU A 352 -11.64 -2.62 1.70
N ALA A 353 -12.97 -2.71 1.57
CA ALA A 353 -13.66 -3.95 1.26
C ALA A 353 -13.34 -4.46 -0.15
N ALA A 354 -13.30 -3.57 -1.13
CA ALA A 354 -12.92 -3.91 -2.50
C ALA A 354 -11.47 -4.41 -2.57
N LYS A 355 -10.54 -3.73 -1.89
CA LYS A 355 -9.12 -4.08 -1.84
C LYS A 355 -8.85 -5.43 -1.17
N ASN A 356 -9.52 -5.70 -0.05
CA ASN A 356 -9.28 -6.89 0.76
C ASN A 356 -10.17 -8.08 0.38
N ASN A 357 -10.97 -7.93 -0.66
CA ASN A 357 -11.90 -8.93 -1.16
C ASN A 357 -13.00 -9.34 -0.18
N THR A 358 -13.45 -8.41 0.67
CA THR A 358 -14.39 -8.69 1.75
C THR A 358 -15.81 -8.23 1.44
N ILE A 359 -16.77 -8.76 2.21
CA ILE A 359 -18.17 -8.34 2.13
C ILE A 359 -18.33 -6.99 2.81
N TYR A 360 -19.01 -6.05 2.14
CA TYR A 360 -19.45 -4.80 2.74
C TYR A 360 -20.90 -4.56 2.38
N LYS A 361 -21.75 -4.26 3.37
CA LYS A 361 -23.19 -4.09 3.17
C LYS A 361 -23.79 -5.27 2.38
N ASP A 362 -23.40 -6.49 2.73
CA ASP A 362 -23.90 -7.75 2.16
C ASP A 362 -23.54 -8.02 0.69
N TYR A 363 -22.67 -7.19 0.10
CA TYR A 363 -22.20 -7.35 -1.28
C TYR A 363 -20.69 -7.41 -1.40
N ARG A 364 -20.24 -7.96 -2.54
CA ARG A 364 -18.85 -7.95 -2.98
C ARG A 364 -18.63 -6.77 -3.91
N TRP A 365 -17.48 -6.11 -3.78
CA TRP A 365 -17.20 -4.85 -4.48
C TRP A 365 -15.89 -4.92 -5.26
N LEU A 366 -15.89 -4.34 -6.46
CA LEU A 366 -14.70 -4.14 -7.28
C LEU A 366 -14.62 -2.69 -7.71
N LEU A 367 -13.43 -2.10 -7.63
CA LEU A 367 -13.13 -0.75 -8.11
C LEU A 367 -12.23 -0.89 -9.32
N MET A 368 -12.69 -0.39 -10.48
CA MET A 368 -11.90 -0.43 -11.72
C MET A 368 -11.64 0.97 -12.24
N ASP A 369 -10.43 1.17 -12.73
CA ASP A 369 -10.07 2.37 -13.46
C ASP A 369 -10.83 2.43 -14.79
N ARG A 370 -11.18 3.65 -15.21
CA ARG A 370 -12.04 3.87 -16.37
C ARG A 370 -11.41 3.45 -17.70
N ASN A 371 -10.08 3.32 -17.74
CA ASN A 371 -9.32 2.97 -18.94
C ASN A 371 -9.06 1.46 -19.05
N THR A 372 -9.46 0.66 -18.06
CA THR A 372 -9.28 -0.78 -18.07
C THR A 372 -10.45 -1.43 -18.82
N THR A 373 -10.15 -2.08 -19.95
CA THR A 373 -11.15 -2.79 -20.76
C THR A 373 -11.44 -4.21 -20.25
N ASP A 374 -10.47 -4.82 -19.57
CA ASP A 374 -10.57 -6.21 -19.13
C ASP A 374 -11.09 -6.28 -17.70
N ILE A 375 -12.22 -6.98 -17.51
CA ILE A 375 -12.78 -7.22 -16.17
C ILE A 375 -11.98 -8.37 -15.53
N PRO A 376 -11.25 -8.13 -14.44
CA PRO A 376 -10.45 -9.17 -13.80
C PRO A 376 -11.34 -10.25 -13.19
N ILE A 377 -10.87 -11.49 -13.21
CA ILE A 377 -11.52 -12.61 -12.53
C ILE A 377 -11.55 -12.31 -11.02
N LEU A 378 -12.74 -12.33 -10.42
CA LEU A 378 -12.93 -12.02 -9.01
C LEU A 378 -12.28 -13.12 -8.14
N PRO A 379 -11.37 -12.75 -7.21
CA PRO A 379 -10.87 -13.69 -6.21
C PRO A 379 -11.98 -14.07 -5.21
N PRO A 380 -11.86 -15.22 -4.54
CA PRO A 380 -12.85 -15.68 -3.56
C PRO A 380 -13.08 -14.66 -2.45
N THR A 381 -14.31 -14.61 -1.95
CA THR A 381 -14.71 -13.68 -0.89
C THR A 381 -14.01 -14.04 0.42
N VAL A 382 -13.36 -13.04 1.03
CA VAL A 382 -12.68 -13.18 2.32
C VAL A 382 -13.64 -12.83 3.45
N GLU A 383 -13.83 -13.76 4.38
CA GLU A 383 -14.62 -13.53 5.59
C GLU A 383 -13.93 -12.51 6.49
N THR A 384 -14.66 -11.47 6.88
CA THR A 384 -14.21 -10.49 7.87
C THR A 384 -14.76 -10.83 9.24
N ARG A 385 -13.90 -10.70 10.25
CA ARG A 385 -14.35 -10.70 11.64
C ARG A 385 -15.05 -9.38 11.91
N THR A 386 -16.36 -9.40 12.11
CA THR A 386 -17.07 -8.24 12.64
C THR A 386 -16.59 -8.00 14.07
N GLN A 387 -16.13 -6.79 14.38
CA GLN A 387 -15.96 -6.38 15.77
C GLN A 387 -17.35 -6.25 16.38
N SER A 388 -17.81 -7.29 17.05
CA SER A 388 -19.02 -7.26 17.86
C SER A 388 -18.80 -6.28 19.01
N VAL A 389 -19.78 -5.40 19.23
CA VAL A 389 -19.82 -4.56 20.43
C VAL A 389 -20.29 -5.48 21.55
N GLU A 390 -19.33 -6.07 22.25
CA GLU A 390 -19.58 -7.08 23.27
C GLU A 390 -19.48 -6.48 24.67
N PHE A 391 -20.47 -6.80 25.50
CA PHE A 391 -20.43 -6.51 26.92
C PHE A 391 -19.31 -7.30 27.59
N ILE A 392 -18.59 -6.64 28.50
CA ILE A 392 -17.45 -7.20 29.20
C ILE A 392 -17.83 -7.47 30.65
N ALA A 393 -17.77 -8.72 31.06
CA ALA A 393 -18.05 -9.16 32.41
C ALA A 393 -16.77 -9.19 33.26
N MET A 394 -16.84 -8.58 34.43
CA MET A 394 -15.87 -8.74 35.51
C MET A 394 -16.32 -9.91 36.40
N ILE A 395 -15.46 -10.91 36.53
CA ILE A 395 -15.76 -12.17 37.22
C ILE A 395 -14.91 -12.24 38.49
N ASP A 396 -15.48 -12.78 39.55
CA ASP A 396 -14.77 -13.06 40.80
C ASP A 396 -13.54 -13.97 40.59
N ILE A 397 -12.58 -13.91 41.51
CA ILE A 397 -11.33 -14.69 41.49
C ILE A 397 -11.61 -16.20 41.44
N LYS A 398 -12.70 -16.64 42.07
CA LYS A 398 -13.12 -18.06 42.06
C LYS A 398 -13.82 -18.49 40.77
N GLN A 399 -14.07 -17.57 39.84
CA GLN A 399 -14.80 -17.79 38.59
C GLN A 399 -16.23 -18.33 38.78
N THR A 400 -16.87 -18.01 39.91
CA THR A 400 -18.22 -18.52 40.23
C THR A 400 -19.34 -17.54 39.91
N LYS A 401 -19.06 -16.23 39.87
CA LYS A 401 -20.09 -15.20 39.65
C LYS A 401 -19.55 -13.98 38.90
N ILE A 402 -20.45 -13.34 38.16
CA ILE A 402 -20.21 -12.03 37.55
C ILE A 402 -20.48 -10.94 38.60
N LEU A 403 -19.52 -10.05 38.78
CA LEU A 403 -19.62 -8.93 39.72
C LEU A 403 -20.19 -7.68 39.05
N GLU A 404 -19.73 -7.37 37.84
CA GLU A 404 -20.13 -6.18 37.10
C GLU A 404 -20.00 -6.41 35.59
N VAL A 405 -20.79 -5.69 34.80
CA VAL A 405 -20.77 -5.76 33.33
C VAL A 405 -20.61 -4.36 32.76
N TYR A 406 -19.70 -4.21 31.80
CA TYR A 406 -19.39 -2.93 31.17
C TYR A 406 -19.73 -2.93 29.67
N PRO A 407 -20.10 -1.76 29.10
CA PRO A 407 -20.41 -1.62 27.67
C PRO A 407 -19.25 -1.95 26.72
N SER A 408 -18.00 -1.75 27.15
CA SER A 408 -16.82 -2.11 26.37
C SER A 408 -15.57 -2.30 27.25
N GLN A 409 -14.50 -2.86 26.66
CA GLN A 409 -13.20 -3.04 27.32
C GLN A 409 -12.58 -1.71 27.75
N LYS A 410 -12.92 -0.60 27.09
CA LYS A 410 -12.40 0.74 27.41
C LYS A 410 -13.02 1.27 28.70
N GLU A 411 -14.34 1.21 28.82
CA GLU A 411 -15.08 1.60 30.02
C GLU A 411 -14.68 0.70 31.20
N ALA A 412 -14.54 -0.61 30.99
CA ALA A 412 -14.03 -1.53 32.01
C ALA A 412 -12.63 -1.15 32.52
N ALA A 413 -11.71 -0.82 31.59
CA ALA A 413 -10.36 -0.40 31.96
C ALA A 413 -10.35 0.94 32.72
N MET A 414 -11.20 1.90 32.31
CA MET A 414 -11.35 3.19 32.99
C MET A 414 -11.93 3.03 34.40
N ALA A 415 -13.00 2.24 34.55
CA ALA A 415 -13.61 1.96 35.85
C ALA A 415 -12.62 1.33 36.85
N ARG A 416 -11.61 0.62 36.36
CA ARG A 416 -10.57 -0.04 37.15
C ARG A 416 -9.23 0.71 37.16
N ASN A 417 -9.17 1.94 36.66
CA ASN A 417 -7.97 2.77 36.57
C ASN A 417 -6.77 2.04 35.93
N LEU A 418 -7.02 1.24 34.90
CA LEU A 418 -5.99 0.50 34.18
C LEU A 418 -5.35 1.39 33.10
N ALA A 419 -4.08 1.13 32.81
CA ALA A 419 -3.29 1.87 31.81
C ALA A 419 -3.91 1.84 30.39
N GLY A 420 -4.74 0.85 30.07
CA GLY A 420 -5.48 0.81 28.82
C GLY A 420 -6.35 -0.44 28.67
N PHE A 421 -7.25 -0.41 27.68
CA PHE A 421 -8.14 -1.53 27.34
C PHE A 421 -7.37 -2.79 26.92
N SER A 422 -6.13 -2.64 26.46
CA SER A 422 -5.23 -3.75 26.10
C SER A 422 -4.97 -4.69 27.27
N THR A 423 -4.97 -4.17 28.51
CA THR A 423 -4.82 -4.98 29.72
C THR A 423 -5.99 -5.97 29.88
N ILE A 424 -7.22 -5.49 29.68
CA ILE A 424 -8.43 -6.32 29.70
C ILE A 424 -8.43 -7.31 28.53
N SER A 425 -8.07 -6.85 27.32
CA SER A 425 -7.97 -7.72 26.14
C SER A 425 -6.98 -8.87 26.35
N ARG A 426 -5.83 -8.59 26.98
CA ARG A 426 -4.83 -9.61 27.33
C ARG A 426 -5.36 -10.56 28.40
N ALA A 427 -6.03 -10.04 29.44
CA ALA A 427 -6.62 -10.85 30.50
C ALA A 427 -7.63 -11.86 29.97
N ILE A 428 -8.53 -11.43 29.07
CA ILE A 428 -9.51 -12.29 28.41
C ILE A 428 -8.80 -13.38 27.58
N LYS A 429 -7.84 -12.99 26.72
CA LYS A 429 -7.13 -13.92 25.83
C LYS A 429 -6.30 -14.95 26.56
N GLN A 430 -5.61 -14.53 27.63
CA GLN A 430 -4.71 -15.38 28.40
C GLN A 430 -5.43 -16.11 29.55
N LYS A 431 -6.73 -15.86 29.73
CA LYS A 431 -7.49 -16.31 30.92
C LYS A 431 -6.72 -15.99 32.20
N SER A 432 -6.20 -14.77 32.28
CA SER A 432 -5.36 -14.32 33.39
C SER A 432 -6.04 -13.22 34.19
N ILE A 433 -5.60 -13.06 35.43
CA ILE A 433 -6.17 -12.07 36.35
C ILE A 433 -5.66 -10.68 35.98
N SER A 434 -6.55 -9.69 35.96
CA SER A 434 -6.20 -8.28 35.85
C SER A 434 -6.99 -7.47 36.85
N SER A 435 -6.33 -6.53 37.53
CA SER A 435 -6.96 -5.71 38.58
C SER A 435 -7.66 -6.54 39.67
N GLY A 436 -7.10 -7.72 39.98
CA GLY A 436 -7.63 -8.67 40.97
C GLY A 436 -8.84 -9.49 40.51
N HIS A 437 -9.24 -9.45 39.24
CA HIS A 437 -10.44 -10.13 38.73
C HIS A 437 -10.18 -10.89 37.43
N TYR A 438 -11.03 -11.86 37.15
CA TYR A 438 -11.13 -12.47 35.82
C TYR A 438 -12.02 -11.63 34.91
N TRP A 439 -11.75 -11.69 33.61
CA TRP A 439 -12.47 -10.92 32.61
C TRP A 439 -12.90 -11.83 31.48
N ASN A 440 -14.14 -11.68 31.03
CA ASN A 440 -14.64 -12.40 29.87
C ASN A 440 -15.70 -11.58 29.13
N ILE A 441 -16.05 -12.00 27.92
CA ILE A 441 -17.22 -11.50 27.22
C ILE A 441 -18.46 -12.04 27.95
N PHE A 442 -19.45 -11.20 28.20
CA PHE A 442 -20.66 -11.57 28.95
C PHE A 442 -21.35 -12.80 28.34
N ASN A 443 -21.54 -12.79 27.02
CA ASN A 443 -22.15 -13.90 26.27
C ASN A 443 -21.31 -15.19 26.28
N HIS A 444 -20.02 -15.12 26.64
CA HIS A 444 -19.14 -16.28 26.78
C HIS A 444 -19.02 -16.76 28.23
N CYS A 445 -19.74 -16.14 29.17
CA CYS A 445 -19.86 -16.67 30.53
C CYS A 445 -20.88 -17.82 30.56
N SER A 446 -20.81 -18.71 31.55
CA SER A 446 -21.79 -19.78 31.70
C SER A 446 -23.21 -19.23 31.88
N GLN A 447 -24.22 -19.94 31.38
CA GLN A 447 -25.62 -19.52 31.50
C GLN A 447 -26.04 -19.28 32.96
N GLU A 448 -25.60 -20.13 33.89
CA GLU A 448 -25.87 -20.00 35.33
C GLU A 448 -25.40 -18.64 35.89
N MET A 449 -24.17 -18.24 35.58
CA MET A 449 -23.61 -16.94 35.97
C MET A 449 -24.34 -15.74 35.33
N GLN A 450 -24.77 -15.88 34.07
CA GLN A 450 -25.53 -14.82 33.39
C GLN A 450 -26.90 -14.64 34.04
N ASP A 451 -27.62 -15.74 34.29
CA ASP A 451 -28.95 -15.74 34.89
C ASP A 451 -28.92 -15.23 36.33
N GLU A 452 -27.92 -15.60 37.13
CA GLU A 452 -27.74 -15.09 38.50
C GLU A 452 -27.51 -13.57 38.50
N PHE A 453 -26.67 -13.07 37.60
CA PHE A 453 -26.41 -11.64 37.48
C PHE A 453 -27.65 -10.85 37.05
N LEU A 454 -28.42 -11.38 36.08
CA LEU A 454 -29.62 -10.73 35.54
C LEU A 454 -30.82 -10.75 36.50
N LYS A 455 -30.81 -11.62 37.52
CA LYS A 455 -31.84 -11.58 38.59
C LYS A 455 -31.75 -10.32 39.44
N THR A 456 -30.53 -9.81 39.68
CA THR A 456 -30.29 -8.67 40.57
C THR A 456 -29.92 -7.39 39.84
N ASN A 457 -29.32 -7.49 38.65
CA ASN A 457 -28.77 -6.35 37.91
C ASN A 457 -29.34 -6.26 36.49
N LYS A 458 -29.36 -5.04 35.93
CA LYS A 458 -29.67 -4.80 34.52
C LYS A 458 -28.38 -4.56 33.73
N LEU A 459 -28.36 -4.99 32.47
CA LEU A 459 -27.25 -4.72 31.57
C LEU A 459 -27.12 -3.21 31.30
N PRO A 460 -25.90 -2.69 31.17
CA PRO A 460 -25.68 -1.29 30.85
C PRO A 460 -26.11 -0.99 29.40
N GLU A 461 -26.34 0.30 29.09
CA GLU A 461 -26.63 0.70 27.72
C GLU A 461 -25.45 0.33 26.79
N PRO A 462 -25.74 -0.20 25.59
CA PRO A 462 -24.69 -0.59 24.65
C PRO A 462 -23.85 0.61 24.24
N HIS A 463 -22.54 0.44 24.14
CA HIS A 463 -21.65 1.52 23.73
C HIS A 463 -21.95 1.94 22.29
N THR A 464 -22.59 3.08 22.11
CA THR A 464 -22.75 3.72 20.80
C THR A 464 -21.58 4.66 20.55
N LYS A 465 -20.81 4.41 19.48
CA LYS A 465 -19.80 5.37 19.01
C LYS A 465 -20.54 6.67 18.64
N ALA A 466 -20.24 7.78 19.32
CA ALA A 466 -20.72 9.10 18.93
C ALA A 466 -20.13 9.46 17.56
N ASN A 467 -20.87 9.17 16.48
CA ASN A 467 -20.37 9.32 15.13
C ASN A 467 -20.88 10.62 14.51
N GLY A 468 -20.14 11.70 14.69
CA GLY A 468 -20.29 12.90 13.86
C GLY A 468 -20.08 14.21 14.60
N ILE A 469 -19.50 15.17 13.88
CA ILE A 469 -19.50 16.58 14.26
C ILE A 469 -20.85 17.16 13.84
N THR A 470 -21.58 17.75 14.78
CA THR A 470 -22.92 18.31 14.54
C THR A 470 -22.81 19.59 13.71
N VAL A 471 -23.72 19.78 12.75
CA VAL A 471 -23.72 20.97 11.87
C VAL A 471 -25.10 21.62 11.87
N ILE A 472 -25.15 22.92 12.11
CA ILE A 472 -26.36 23.73 12.08
C ILE A 472 -26.42 24.51 10.76
N GLN A 473 -27.54 24.41 10.08
CA GLN A 473 -27.90 25.21 8.92
C GLN A 473 -28.64 26.46 9.38
N ILE A 474 -28.18 27.64 8.96
CA ILE A 474 -28.67 28.95 9.40
C ILE A 474 -29.18 29.72 8.18
N ASN A 475 -30.33 30.39 8.34
CA ASN A 475 -30.87 31.28 7.32
C ASN A 475 -29.97 32.52 7.17
N PRO A 476 -29.51 32.87 5.96
CA PRO A 476 -28.57 33.97 5.77
C PRO A 476 -29.16 35.35 6.10
N ILE A 477 -30.48 35.52 5.96
CA ILE A 477 -31.21 36.78 6.16
C ILE A 477 -31.68 36.92 7.61
N THR A 478 -32.35 35.89 8.14
CA THR A 478 -32.95 35.97 9.49
C THR A 478 -32.00 35.52 10.60
N ASN A 479 -30.86 34.94 10.24
CA ASN A 479 -29.86 34.36 11.14
C ASN A 479 -30.42 33.33 12.14
N LYS A 480 -31.61 32.78 11.86
CA LYS A 480 -32.24 31.72 12.66
C LYS A 480 -31.77 30.35 12.21
N GLU A 481 -31.67 29.44 13.18
CA GLU A 481 -31.37 28.03 12.93
C GLU A 481 -32.54 27.38 12.17
N ILE A 482 -32.24 26.77 11.02
CA ILE A 482 -33.22 26.07 10.19
C ILE A 482 -33.25 24.59 10.55
N LYS A 483 -32.07 23.96 10.60
CA LYS A 483 -31.95 22.51 10.79
C LYS A 483 -30.59 22.12 11.37
N THR A 484 -30.61 21.11 12.24
CA THR A 484 -29.42 20.50 12.83
C THR A 484 -29.18 19.12 12.23
N TYR A 485 -27.97 18.88 11.74
CA TYR A 485 -27.51 17.63 11.16
C TYR A 485 -26.55 16.93 12.13
N LYS A 486 -26.69 15.62 12.31
CA LYS A 486 -25.89 14.84 13.26
C LYS A 486 -24.44 14.63 12.79
N SER A 487 -24.16 14.86 11.51
CA SER A 487 -22.81 14.71 10.96
C SER A 487 -22.56 15.66 9.78
N ILE A 488 -21.30 16.08 9.64
CA ILE A 488 -20.80 16.76 8.43
C ILE A 488 -21.14 15.96 7.17
N THR A 489 -20.96 14.64 7.17
CA THR A 489 -21.16 13.79 5.99
C THR A 489 -22.59 13.89 5.44
N GLU A 490 -23.59 14.03 6.31
CA GLU A 490 -24.99 14.21 5.92
C GLU A 490 -25.19 15.49 5.10
N VAL A 491 -24.57 16.59 5.55
CA VAL A 491 -24.58 17.88 4.84
C VAL A 491 -23.87 17.79 3.49
N LEU A 492 -22.68 17.17 3.44
CA LEU A 492 -21.92 17.05 2.19
C LEU A 492 -22.67 16.23 1.14
N LYS A 493 -23.36 15.15 1.54
CA LYS A 493 -24.17 14.33 0.63
C LYS A 493 -25.36 15.11 0.08
N LYS A 494 -26.10 15.81 0.95
CA LYS A 494 -27.33 16.53 0.59
C LYS A 494 -27.07 17.76 -0.27
N PHE A 495 -26.09 18.58 0.10
CA PHE A 495 -25.82 19.86 -0.57
C PHE A 495 -24.70 19.77 -1.60
N GLN A 496 -24.10 18.59 -1.82
CA GLN A 496 -23.05 18.35 -2.80
C GLN A 496 -21.86 19.33 -2.69
N MET A 497 -21.49 19.71 -1.46
CA MET A 497 -20.36 20.60 -1.19
C MET A 497 -19.16 19.83 -0.63
N SER A 498 -17.97 20.43 -0.70
CA SER A 498 -16.76 19.85 -0.12
C SER A 498 -16.68 20.13 1.38
N ARG A 499 -15.98 19.26 2.13
CA ARG A 499 -15.72 19.48 3.57
C ARG A 499 -14.96 20.79 3.82
N ILE A 500 -14.03 21.13 2.92
CA ILE A 500 -13.25 22.37 2.99
C ILE A 500 -14.17 23.57 2.83
N SER A 501 -15.07 23.53 1.85
CA SER A 501 -16.05 24.60 1.60
C SER A 501 -16.98 24.81 2.79
N LEU A 502 -17.49 23.71 3.39
CA LEU A 502 -18.35 23.80 4.58
C LEU A 502 -17.61 24.39 5.78
N ASN A 503 -16.38 23.94 6.04
CA ASN A 503 -15.58 24.46 7.15
C ASN A 503 -15.24 25.93 6.94
N LYS A 504 -14.82 26.34 5.74
CA LYS A 504 -14.57 27.75 5.42
C LYS A 504 -15.82 28.61 5.58
N ALA A 505 -16.97 28.15 5.08
CA ALA A 505 -18.24 28.84 5.24
C ALA A 505 -18.60 29.01 6.73
N SER A 506 -18.31 28.01 7.56
CA SER A 506 -18.53 28.08 9.00
C SER A 506 -17.52 28.96 9.75
N GLU A 507 -16.25 28.94 9.36
CA GLU A 507 -15.16 29.70 10.02
C GLU A 507 -15.22 31.18 9.64
N ASN A 508 -15.54 31.49 8.38
CA ASN A 508 -15.63 32.86 7.88
C ASN A 508 -17.05 33.44 7.97
N ASN A 509 -18.03 32.68 8.45
CA ASN A 509 -19.45 33.05 8.47
C ASN A 509 -20.00 33.45 7.08
N GLU A 510 -19.46 32.83 6.03
CA GLU A 510 -19.81 33.07 4.63
C GLU A 510 -21.01 32.21 4.20
N MET A 511 -21.74 32.68 3.19
CA MET A 511 -22.82 31.92 2.59
C MET A 511 -22.26 30.88 1.61
N HIS A 512 -22.74 29.63 1.73
CA HIS A 512 -22.44 28.58 0.76
C HIS A 512 -23.70 27.77 0.46
N ASN A 513 -23.97 27.55 -0.84
CA ASN A 513 -25.21 26.93 -1.34
C ASN A 513 -26.50 27.57 -0.77
N GLY A 514 -26.50 28.90 -0.62
CA GLY A 514 -27.67 29.67 -0.17
C GLY A 514 -27.91 29.69 1.34
N TYR A 515 -27.02 29.10 2.16
CA TYR A 515 -27.16 29.05 3.62
C TYR A 515 -25.87 29.44 4.33
N LYS A 516 -26.00 29.89 5.59
CA LYS A 516 -24.90 29.97 6.56
C LYS A 516 -24.79 28.65 7.32
N TRP A 517 -23.58 28.31 7.77
CA TRP A 517 -23.29 27.02 8.39
C TRP A 517 -22.54 27.21 9.70
N LYS A 518 -22.85 26.40 10.72
CA LYS A 518 -22.11 26.37 11.99
C LYS A 518 -21.75 24.94 12.34
N VAL A 519 -20.44 24.66 12.40
CA VAL A 519 -19.90 23.35 12.77
C VAL A 519 -19.58 23.33 14.27
N LEU A 520 -20.25 22.46 15.03
CA LEU A 520 -20.04 22.30 16.48
C LEU A 520 -18.93 21.27 16.71
N LYS A 521 -17.71 21.76 16.98
CA LYS A 521 -16.51 20.93 17.21
C LYS A 521 -16.53 20.26 18.58
#